data_AF-A0A2D7CBE4-F1
#
_entry.id   AF-A0A2D7CBE4-F1
#
_cell.length_a   1.000
_cell.length_b   1.000
_cell.length_c   1.000
_cell.angle_alpha   90.00
_cell.angle_beta   90.00
_cell.angle_gamma   90.00
#
_symmetry.space_group_name_H-M   'P 1'
#
loop_
_entity.id
_entity.type
_entity.pdbx_description
1 polymer ?
#
loop_
_entity_poly.entity_id
_entity_poly.type
_entity_poly.pdbx_seq_one_letter_code
_entity_poly.pdbx_strand_id
1 'polypeptide(L)'
;MRSRTVVRSLINGHTTVVAHDDGSINLRVAGHRERRVSIGAVPSVLLTMTDRQKRELLLVGDALGRVHVVPLDCATVASRIDLNAGRIRALTASPTERGDVVVATSKGSVAVVDLEASTHEEIARFEGPVASLRVSEEALIATVRGTHVTLDWHGATLSKQVPVRPTSRRYPRRRSTLVVGPDQRLIAPM
;
A
#
# COMPACT_ATOMS: atom_id res chain seq x y z
N MET A 1 12.85 -26.74 5.23
CA MET A 1 11.71 -25.80 5.22
C MET A 1 12.24 -24.39 5.04
N ARG A 2 11.78 -23.62 4.04
CA ARG A 2 12.09 -22.18 3.98
C ARG A 2 11.32 -21.48 5.10
N SER A 3 12.01 -20.63 5.86
CA SER A 3 11.38 -19.72 6.80
C SER A 3 10.52 -18.73 6.03
N ARG A 4 9.26 -18.53 6.44
CA ARG A 4 8.39 -17.52 5.84
C ARG A 4 8.85 -16.14 6.30
N THR A 5 8.91 -15.20 5.37
CA THR A 5 9.31 -13.83 5.68
C THR A 5 8.09 -12.93 5.65
N VAL A 6 7.86 -12.16 6.72
CA VAL A 6 6.83 -11.13 6.73
C VAL A 6 7.23 -10.03 5.73
N VAL A 7 6.38 -9.78 4.73
CA VAL A 7 6.62 -8.76 3.70
C VAL A 7 5.78 -7.52 3.90
N ARG A 8 4.60 -7.66 4.52
CA ARG A 8 3.69 -6.55 4.83
C ARG A 8 2.94 -6.83 6.12
N SER A 9 2.62 -5.76 6.82
CA SER A 9 1.74 -5.80 7.98
C SER A 9 0.86 -4.56 7.99
N LEU A 10 -0.37 -4.72 8.44
CA LEU A 10 -1.31 -3.64 8.67
C LEU A 10 -1.98 -3.87 10.02
N ILE A 11 -1.99 -2.83 10.84
CA ILE A 11 -2.71 -2.81 12.11
C ILE A 11 -3.63 -1.60 12.07
N ASN A 12 -4.92 -1.84 12.21
CA ASN A 12 -5.92 -0.78 12.22
C ASN A 12 -6.95 -1.10 13.31
N GLY A 13 -6.85 -0.42 14.46
CA GLY A 13 -7.78 -0.55 15.59
C GLY A 13 -8.04 -1.99 16.03
N HIS A 14 -9.04 -2.60 15.42
CA HIS A 14 -9.54 -3.94 15.70
C HIS A 14 -9.01 -5.05 14.77
N THR A 15 -8.23 -4.70 13.74
CA THR A 15 -7.76 -5.64 12.72
C THR A 15 -6.24 -5.67 12.64
N THR A 16 -5.68 -6.87 12.67
CA THR A 16 -4.25 -7.15 12.45
C THR A 16 -4.11 -8.07 11.24
N VAL A 17 -3.29 -7.64 10.28
CA VAL A 17 -2.98 -8.37 9.06
C VAL A 17 -1.48 -8.55 8.97
N VAL A 18 -1.03 -9.79 8.81
CA VAL A 18 0.38 -10.13 8.59
C VAL A 18 0.49 -10.95 7.31
N ALA A 19 1.16 -10.38 6.31
CA ALA A 19 1.31 -10.95 4.99
C ALA A 19 2.74 -11.45 4.77
N HIS A 20 2.87 -12.67 4.24
CA HIS A 20 4.13 -13.39 4.05
C HIS A 20 4.52 -13.45 2.58
N ASP A 21 5.81 -13.67 2.33
CA ASP A 21 6.39 -13.82 0.99
C ASP A 21 5.84 -15.03 0.20
N ASP A 22 5.35 -16.06 0.88
CA ASP A 22 4.69 -17.21 0.25
C ASP A 22 3.25 -16.94 -0.22
N GLY A 23 2.76 -15.70 -0.09
CA GLY A 23 1.39 -15.33 -0.46
C GLY A 23 0.34 -15.70 0.57
N SER A 24 0.74 -16.18 1.75
CA SER A 24 -0.18 -16.37 2.87
C SER A 24 -0.33 -15.12 3.72
N ILE A 25 -1.52 -14.96 4.29
CA ILE A 25 -1.92 -13.80 5.08
C ILE A 25 -2.60 -14.32 6.34
N ASN A 26 -2.09 -13.93 7.50
CA ASN A 26 -2.74 -14.13 8.78
C ASN A 26 -3.59 -12.91 9.08
N LEU A 27 -4.90 -13.13 9.25
CA LEU A 27 -5.90 -12.12 9.52
C LEU A 27 -6.51 -12.37 10.91
N ARG A 28 -6.36 -11.39 11.79
CA ARG A 28 -7.00 -11.36 13.10
C ARG A 28 -7.89 -10.14 13.20
N VAL A 29 -9.17 -10.37 13.44
CA VAL A 29 -10.18 -9.35 13.71
C VAL A 29 -10.59 -9.50 15.16
N ALA A 30 -10.78 -8.41 15.90
CA ALA A 30 -11.19 -8.46 17.30
C ALA A 30 -12.48 -9.27 17.45
N GLY A 31 -12.53 -10.15 18.47
CA GLY A 31 -13.66 -11.06 18.68
C GLY A 31 -13.68 -12.32 17.80
N HIS A 32 -12.80 -12.42 16.80
CA HIS A 32 -12.69 -13.61 15.94
C HIS A 32 -11.38 -14.37 16.18
N ARG A 33 -11.38 -15.67 15.87
CA ARG A 33 -10.15 -16.47 15.77
C ARG A 33 -9.29 -15.94 14.63
N GLU A 34 -7.97 -16.07 14.79
CA GLU A 34 -7.03 -15.83 13.70
C GLU A 34 -7.34 -16.79 12.54
N ARG A 35 -7.39 -16.24 11.33
CA ARG A 35 -7.71 -16.95 10.09
C ARG A 35 -6.58 -16.76 9.10
N ARG A 36 -6.37 -17.77 8.25
CA ARG A 36 -5.33 -17.74 7.23
C ARG A 36 -5.95 -17.68 5.85
N VAL A 37 -5.52 -16.69 5.06
CA VAL A 37 -5.91 -16.49 3.66
C VAL A 37 -4.68 -16.75 2.78
N SER A 38 -4.88 -17.20 1.55
CA SER A 38 -3.80 -17.29 0.55
C SER A 38 -4.23 -16.61 -0.74
N ILE A 39 -3.34 -15.81 -1.31
CA ILE A 39 -3.59 -15.06 -2.55
C ILE A 39 -2.75 -15.55 -3.75
N GLY A 40 -1.93 -16.59 -3.55
CA GLY A 40 -1.13 -17.22 -4.61
C GLY A 40 -0.01 -16.35 -5.22
N ALA A 41 0.30 -15.20 -4.62
CA ALA A 41 1.37 -14.30 -5.06
C ALA A 41 1.90 -13.47 -3.88
N VAL A 42 3.10 -12.89 -4.04
CA VAL A 42 3.73 -12.06 -3.00
C VAL A 42 2.90 -10.77 -2.78
N PRO A 43 2.34 -10.53 -1.58
CA PRO A 43 1.62 -9.31 -1.26
C PRO A 43 2.55 -8.10 -1.34
N SER A 44 2.08 -7.00 -1.93
CA SER A 44 2.86 -5.77 -2.12
C SER A 44 2.29 -4.55 -1.41
N VAL A 45 0.97 -4.49 -1.21
CA VAL A 45 0.25 -3.41 -0.52
C VAL A 45 -0.97 -4.00 0.19
N LEU A 46 -1.31 -3.47 1.36
CA LEU A 46 -2.51 -3.82 2.12
C LEU A 46 -3.35 -2.56 2.33
N LEU A 47 -4.67 -2.69 2.24
CA LEU A 47 -5.63 -1.64 2.57
C LEU A 47 -6.83 -2.28 3.26
N THR A 48 -7.21 -1.79 4.44
CA THR A 48 -8.52 -2.08 5.04
C THR A 48 -9.44 -0.92 4.76
N MET A 49 -10.66 -1.19 4.31
CA MET A 49 -11.67 -0.16 4.06
C MET A 49 -13.08 -0.72 4.22
N THR A 50 -14.05 0.18 4.20
CA THR A 50 -15.47 -0.14 4.12
C THR A 50 -15.94 0.13 2.69
N ASP A 51 -16.63 -0.83 2.06
CA ASP A 51 -17.22 -0.63 0.73
C ASP A 51 -18.51 0.21 0.79
N ARG A 52 -19.11 0.47 -0.37
CA ARG A 52 -20.38 1.23 -0.49
C ARG A 52 -21.54 0.54 0.23
N GLN A 53 -21.52 -0.78 0.33
CA GLN A 53 -22.50 -1.60 1.04
C GLN A 53 -22.18 -1.78 2.53
N LYS A 54 -21.23 -0.99 3.08
CA LYS A 54 -20.83 -1.00 4.49
C LYS A 54 -20.17 -2.30 4.95
N ARG A 55 -19.63 -3.10 4.03
CA ARG A 55 -18.86 -4.32 4.34
C ARG A 55 -17.41 -3.96 4.59
N GLU A 56 -16.83 -4.56 5.61
CA GLU A 56 -15.40 -4.41 5.90
C GLU A 56 -14.59 -5.34 5.01
N LEU A 57 -13.65 -4.74 4.26
CA LEU A 57 -12.80 -5.45 3.30
C LEU A 57 -11.33 -5.28 3.66
N LEU A 58 -10.56 -6.34 3.42
CA LEU A 58 -9.13 -6.30 3.21
C LEU A 58 -8.85 -6.40 1.71
N LEU A 59 -8.24 -5.36 1.17
CA LEU A 59 -7.71 -5.34 -0.18
C LEU A 59 -6.22 -5.61 -0.15
N VAL A 60 -5.77 -6.51 -1.03
CA VAL A 60 -4.37 -6.90 -1.14
C VAL A 60 -3.92 -6.69 -2.57
N GLY A 61 -3.00 -5.75 -2.76
CA GLY A 61 -2.25 -5.64 -4.00
C GLY A 61 -1.11 -6.64 -4.01
N ASP A 62 -0.81 -7.25 -5.16
CA ASP A 62 0.28 -8.21 -5.28
C ASP A 62 1.41 -7.77 -6.25
N ALA A 63 2.47 -8.58 -6.27
CA ALA A 63 3.62 -8.37 -7.14
C ALA A 63 3.35 -8.59 -8.63
N LEU A 64 2.24 -9.22 -9.00
CA LEU A 64 1.85 -9.52 -10.38
C LEU A 64 0.93 -8.46 -10.99
N GLY A 65 0.41 -7.55 -10.17
CA GLY A 65 -0.47 -6.47 -10.62
C GLY A 65 -1.94 -6.77 -10.41
N ARG A 66 -2.26 -7.59 -9.43
CA ARG A 66 -3.63 -7.97 -9.10
C ARG A 66 -4.06 -7.34 -7.77
N VAL A 67 -5.35 -7.05 -7.68
CA VAL A 67 -6.03 -6.66 -6.46
C VAL A 67 -6.91 -7.83 -6.03
N HIS A 68 -6.69 -8.33 -4.82
CA HIS A 68 -7.48 -9.37 -4.20
C HIS A 68 -8.43 -8.76 -3.18
N VAL A 69 -9.70 -9.15 -3.24
CA VAL A 69 -10.76 -8.68 -2.35
C VAL A 69 -11.05 -9.76 -1.31
N VAL A 70 -10.81 -9.46 -0.04
CA VAL A 70 -11.00 -10.39 1.08
C VAL A 70 -11.98 -9.75 2.08
N PRO A 71 -13.25 -10.16 2.09
CA PRO A 71 -14.18 -9.68 3.12
C PRO A 71 -13.73 -10.17 4.50
N LEU A 72 -13.75 -9.27 5.49
CA LEU A 72 -13.22 -9.56 6.83
C LEU A 72 -14.04 -10.58 7.60
N ASP A 73 -15.32 -10.78 7.25
CA ASP A 73 -16.24 -11.73 7.89
C ASP A 73 -15.94 -13.19 7.51
N CYS A 74 -15.55 -13.46 6.27
CA CYS A 74 -15.31 -14.81 5.75
C CYS A 74 -13.83 -15.16 5.57
N ALA A 75 -12.92 -14.18 5.49
CA ALA A 75 -11.47 -14.40 5.35
C ALA A 75 -11.09 -15.37 4.21
N THR A 76 -11.79 -15.25 3.08
CA THR A 76 -11.47 -15.93 1.83
C THR A 76 -11.41 -14.91 0.70
N VAL A 77 -10.68 -15.21 -0.36
CA VAL A 77 -10.61 -14.32 -1.53
C VAL A 77 -11.93 -14.42 -2.28
N ALA A 78 -12.71 -13.33 -2.26
CA ALA A 78 -14.01 -13.25 -2.94
C ALA A 78 -13.88 -12.86 -4.41
N SER A 79 -12.94 -11.97 -4.73
CA SER A 79 -12.68 -11.53 -6.10
C SER A 79 -11.20 -11.21 -6.31
N ARG A 80 -10.78 -11.23 -7.58
CA ARG A 80 -9.43 -10.92 -8.04
C ARG A 80 -9.49 -10.15 -9.35
N ILE A 81 -8.91 -8.95 -9.35
CA ILE A 81 -8.92 -8.04 -10.49
C ILE A 81 -7.48 -7.88 -10.99
N ASP A 82 -7.23 -8.16 -12.27
CA ASP A 82 -5.90 -8.09 -12.88
C ASP A 82 -5.77 -6.82 -13.72
N LEU A 83 -4.82 -5.95 -13.36
CA LEU A 83 -4.56 -4.70 -14.07
C LEU A 83 -3.53 -4.87 -15.20
N ASN A 84 -2.85 -6.01 -15.29
CA ASN A 84 -1.77 -6.28 -16.26
C ASN A 84 -0.65 -5.21 -16.31
N ALA A 85 -0.52 -4.39 -15.26
CA ALA A 85 0.38 -3.23 -15.19
C ALA A 85 1.55 -3.42 -14.21
N GLY A 86 1.88 -4.67 -13.87
CA GLY A 86 2.95 -5.03 -12.94
C GLY A 86 2.59 -4.75 -11.47
N ARG A 87 3.54 -5.01 -10.55
CA ARG A 87 3.34 -4.91 -9.09
C ARG A 87 2.49 -3.70 -8.67
N ILE A 88 1.49 -3.95 -7.84
CA ILE A 88 0.71 -2.90 -7.18
C ILE A 88 1.61 -2.17 -6.17
N ARG A 89 1.63 -0.84 -6.23
CA ARG A 89 2.50 0.05 -5.43
C ARG A 89 1.73 0.89 -4.42
N ALA A 90 0.48 1.24 -4.73
CA ALA A 90 -0.40 1.94 -3.82
C ALA A 90 -1.86 1.51 -4.04
N LEU A 91 -2.63 1.54 -2.96
CA LEU A 91 -4.08 1.38 -2.93
C LEU A 91 -4.64 2.49 -2.04
N THR A 92 -5.73 3.10 -2.45
CA THR A 92 -6.46 4.08 -1.63
C THR A 92 -7.94 3.98 -1.93
N ALA A 93 -8.78 4.09 -0.90
CA ALA A 93 -10.22 4.21 -1.11
C ALA A 93 -10.52 5.42 -2.00
N SER A 94 -11.42 5.24 -2.95
CA SER A 94 -11.96 6.33 -3.76
C SER A 94 -13.05 7.04 -2.96
N PRO A 95 -12.98 8.37 -2.82
CA PRO A 95 -14.06 9.17 -2.24
C PRO A 95 -15.18 9.46 -3.25
N THR A 96 -15.07 9.01 -4.51
CA THR A 96 -16.04 9.29 -5.58
C THR A 96 -16.83 8.05 -5.98
N GLU A 97 -17.98 8.27 -6.61
CA GLU A 97 -18.83 7.19 -7.14
C GLU A 97 -18.22 6.48 -8.38
N ARG A 98 -17.10 6.95 -8.92
CA ARG A 98 -16.46 6.36 -10.12
C ARG A 98 -15.86 4.97 -9.92
N GLY A 99 -15.58 4.62 -8.67
CA GLY A 99 -15.13 3.28 -8.27
C GLY A 99 -14.86 3.25 -6.77
N ASP A 100 -14.41 2.12 -6.25
CA ASP A 100 -14.21 1.94 -4.81
C ASP A 100 -12.75 2.18 -4.40
N VAL A 101 -11.81 1.88 -5.30
CA VAL A 101 -10.38 2.00 -5.01
C VAL A 101 -9.66 2.63 -6.19
N VAL A 102 -8.65 3.44 -5.88
CA VAL A 102 -7.66 3.88 -6.85
C VAL A 102 -6.37 3.11 -6.61
N VAL A 103 -5.82 2.57 -7.69
CA VAL A 103 -4.66 1.70 -7.72
C VAL A 103 -3.54 2.38 -8.49
N ALA A 104 -2.31 2.26 -7.98
CA ALA A 104 -1.14 2.69 -8.71
C ALA A 104 -0.10 1.57 -8.82
N THR A 105 0.59 1.49 -9.96
CA THR A 105 1.42 0.33 -10.31
C THR A 105 2.88 0.68 -10.61
N SER A 106 3.72 -0.35 -10.61
CA SER A 106 5.15 -0.23 -10.92
C SER A 106 5.45 0.11 -12.38
N LYS A 107 4.53 -0.14 -13.32
CA LYS A 107 4.65 0.30 -14.72
C LYS A 107 4.01 1.67 -14.98
N GLY A 108 3.68 2.43 -13.94
CA GLY A 108 3.21 3.81 -14.08
C GLY A 108 1.71 3.97 -14.34
N SER A 109 0.93 2.89 -14.32
CA SER A 109 -0.53 2.97 -14.45
C SER A 109 -1.15 3.46 -13.15
N VAL A 110 -2.13 4.37 -13.25
CA VAL A 110 -3.10 4.72 -12.23
C VAL A 110 -4.49 4.38 -12.77
N ALA A 111 -5.23 3.57 -12.03
CA ALA A 111 -6.54 3.09 -12.43
C ALA A 111 -7.55 3.19 -11.29
N VAL A 112 -8.81 3.44 -11.63
CA VAL A 112 -9.95 3.31 -10.73
C VAL A 112 -10.50 1.88 -10.87
N VAL A 113 -10.81 1.25 -9.76
CA VAL A 113 -11.32 -0.13 -9.70
C VAL A 113 -12.70 -0.13 -9.08
N ASP A 114 -13.62 -0.80 -9.74
CA ASP A 114 -14.94 -1.15 -9.23
C ASP A 114 -14.88 -2.60 -8.72
N LEU A 115 -15.05 -2.76 -7.40
CA LEU A 115 -14.90 -4.05 -6.73
C LEU A 115 -16.12 -4.95 -6.97
N GLU A 116 -17.31 -4.35 -7.13
CA GLU A 116 -18.56 -5.08 -7.37
C GLU A 116 -18.59 -5.64 -8.79
N ALA A 117 -18.33 -4.80 -9.78
CA ALA A 117 -18.23 -5.20 -11.18
C ALA A 117 -16.93 -5.98 -11.49
N SER A 118 -15.95 -5.94 -10.58
CA SER A 118 -14.61 -6.52 -10.79
C SER A 118 -13.93 -5.99 -12.07
N THR A 119 -14.11 -4.69 -12.34
CA THR A 119 -13.54 -4.00 -13.50
C THR A 119 -12.57 -2.89 -13.09
N HIS A 120 -11.81 -2.38 -14.05
CA HIS A 120 -10.94 -1.23 -13.83
C HIS A 120 -10.89 -0.33 -15.06
N GLU A 121 -10.70 0.96 -14.83
CA GLU A 121 -10.50 2.00 -15.84
C GLU A 121 -9.15 2.67 -15.58
N GLU A 122 -8.23 2.62 -16.55
CA GLU A 122 -6.98 3.38 -16.47
C GLU A 122 -7.26 4.86 -16.70
N ILE A 123 -6.97 5.69 -15.68
CA ILE A 123 -7.16 7.14 -15.75
C ILE A 123 -5.87 7.86 -16.15
N ALA A 124 -4.70 7.30 -15.84
CA ALA A 124 -3.43 7.91 -16.21
C ALA A 124 -2.30 6.90 -16.38
N ARG A 125 -1.37 7.22 -17.27
CA ARG A 125 -0.13 6.48 -17.50
C ARG A 125 1.07 7.40 -17.36
N PHE A 126 2.02 7.00 -16.55
CA PHE A 126 3.29 7.70 -16.35
C PHE A 126 4.48 6.92 -16.88
N GLU A 127 5.51 7.64 -17.29
CA GLU A 127 6.82 7.04 -17.55
C GLU A 127 7.52 6.72 -16.23
N GLY A 128 7.31 5.49 -15.75
CA GLY A 128 7.97 4.96 -14.56
C GLY A 128 7.03 4.69 -13.38
N PRO A 129 7.55 4.11 -12.29
CA PRO A 129 6.73 3.62 -11.19
C PRO A 129 6.04 4.76 -10.44
N VAL A 130 4.75 4.60 -10.16
CA VAL A 130 4.06 5.43 -9.17
C VAL A 130 4.45 4.94 -7.79
N ALA A 131 5.12 5.79 -7.01
CA ALA A 131 5.66 5.45 -5.70
C ALA A 131 4.61 5.54 -4.59
N SER A 132 3.69 6.50 -4.70
CA SER A 132 2.58 6.70 -3.75
C SER A 132 1.43 7.41 -4.45
N LEU A 133 0.25 7.29 -3.84
CA LEU A 133 -0.99 7.88 -4.31
C LEU A 133 -1.69 8.53 -3.11
N ARG A 134 -2.28 9.72 -3.32
CA ARG A 134 -3.24 10.35 -2.41
C ARG A 134 -4.45 10.76 -3.23
N VAL A 135 -5.63 10.68 -2.65
CA VAL A 135 -6.88 10.96 -3.36
C VAL A 135 -7.77 11.79 -2.45
N SER A 136 -8.42 12.79 -3.03
CA SER A 136 -9.51 13.57 -2.44
C SER A 136 -10.68 13.62 -3.42
N GLU A 137 -11.77 14.29 -3.06
CA GLU A 137 -12.92 14.46 -3.97
C GLU A 137 -12.52 15.25 -5.22
N GLU A 138 -11.59 16.20 -5.09
CA GLU A 138 -11.22 17.13 -6.15
C GLU A 138 -10.13 16.58 -7.08
N ALA A 139 -9.17 15.81 -6.54
CA ALA A 139 -7.98 15.45 -7.30
C ALA A 139 -7.28 14.18 -6.80
N LEU A 140 -6.40 13.66 -7.66
CA LEU A 140 -5.47 12.58 -7.35
C LEU A 140 -4.05 13.11 -7.39
N ILE A 141 -3.24 12.77 -6.39
CA ILE A 141 -1.83 13.15 -6.33
C ILE A 141 -0.99 11.88 -6.41
N ALA A 142 -0.33 11.68 -7.55
CA ALA A 142 0.61 10.59 -7.78
C ALA A 142 2.05 11.07 -7.57
N THR A 143 2.88 10.31 -6.86
CA THR A 143 4.32 10.60 -6.78
C THR A 143 5.08 9.72 -7.76
N VAL A 144 5.70 10.32 -8.76
CA VAL A 144 6.41 9.62 -9.84
C VAL A 144 7.82 10.17 -9.94
N ARG A 145 8.84 9.30 -9.82
CA ARG A 145 10.26 9.68 -9.87
C ARG A 145 10.64 10.87 -8.94
N GLY A 146 9.92 11.00 -7.81
CA GLY A 146 10.12 12.09 -6.86
C GLY A 146 9.36 13.38 -7.17
N THR A 147 8.58 13.44 -8.25
CA THR A 147 7.69 14.57 -8.58
C THR A 147 6.26 14.24 -8.14
N HIS A 148 5.58 15.19 -7.50
CA HIS A 148 4.14 15.11 -7.26
C HIS A 148 3.41 15.60 -8.51
N VAL A 149 2.55 14.75 -9.07
CA VAL A 149 1.69 15.08 -10.20
C VAL A 149 0.25 15.04 -9.71
N THR A 150 -0.41 16.19 -9.79
CA THR A 150 -1.83 16.33 -9.46
C THR A 150 -2.63 16.13 -10.75
N LEU A 151 -3.59 15.21 -10.70
CA LEU A 151 -4.50 14.86 -11.77
C LEU A 151 -5.93 15.19 -11.36
N ASP A 152 -6.76 15.54 -12.33
CA ASP A 152 -8.20 15.39 -12.14
C ASP A 152 -8.61 13.91 -12.29
N TRP A 153 -9.89 13.63 -12.05
CA TRP A 153 -10.44 12.29 -12.20
C TRP A 153 -10.51 11.79 -13.65
N HIS A 154 -10.34 12.66 -14.65
CA HIS A 154 -10.28 12.29 -16.06
C HIS A 154 -8.84 12.01 -16.52
N GLY A 155 -7.85 12.12 -15.62
CA GLY A 155 -6.44 11.89 -15.93
C GLY A 155 -5.69 13.11 -16.47
N ALA A 156 -6.35 14.26 -16.57
CA ALA A 156 -5.69 15.48 -17.00
C ALA A 156 -4.77 15.99 -15.89
N THR A 157 -3.54 16.35 -16.26
CA THR A 157 -2.60 16.94 -15.30
C THR A 157 -3.00 18.36 -14.96
N LEU A 158 -3.33 18.61 -13.69
CA LEU A 158 -3.62 19.93 -13.14
C LEU A 158 -2.33 20.67 -12.74
N SER A 159 -1.38 19.95 -12.12
CA SER A 159 -0.09 20.54 -11.73
C SER A 159 1.01 19.51 -11.55
N LYS A 160 2.27 19.95 -11.63
CA LYS A 160 3.47 19.16 -11.32
C LYS A 160 4.33 19.93 -10.34
N GLN A 161 4.63 19.32 -9.20
CA GLN A 161 5.48 19.90 -8.17
C GLN A 161 6.68 18.99 -7.94
N VAL A 162 7.87 19.50 -8.21
CA VAL A 162 9.11 18.85 -7.77
C VAL A 162 9.37 19.32 -6.34
N PRO A 163 9.38 18.42 -5.33
CA PRO A 163 9.71 18.79 -3.97
C PRO A 163 11.12 19.40 -3.96
N VAL A 164 11.23 20.64 -3.49
CA VAL A 164 12.53 21.23 -3.21
C VAL A 164 13.13 20.39 -2.08
N ARG A 165 14.18 19.61 -2.38
CA ARG A 165 14.92 18.92 -1.33
C ARG A 165 15.40 19.99 -0.36
N PRO A 166 15.04 19.93 0.93
CA PRO A 166 15.71 20.78 1.90
C PRO A 166 17.20 20.47 1.77
N THR A 167 18.00 21.46 1.37
CA THR A 167 19.46 21.37 1.39
C THR A 167 19.81 20.84 2.76
N SER A 168 20.42 19.66 2.80
CA SER A 168 20.65 18.90 4.04
C SER A 168 21.04 19.86 5.16
N ARG A 169 20.15 20.09 6.14
CA ARG A 169 20.64 20.45 7.46
C ARG A 169 21.53 19.27 7.81
N ARG A 170 22.86 19.49 7.80
CA ARG A 170 23.81 18.57 8.37
C ARG A 170 23.33 18.36 9.80
N TYR A 171 22.58 17.28 10.04
CA TYR A 171 22.44 16.79 11.39
C TYR A 171 23.87 16.60 11.87
N PRO A 172 24.32 17.31 12.92
CA PRO A 172 25.62 17.03 13.48
C PRO A 172 25.60 15.55 13.82
N ARG A 173 26.42 14.75 13.13
CA ARG A 173 26.65 13.37 13.49
C ARG A 173 27.24 13.44 14.89
N ARG A 174 26.42 13.25 15.93
CA ARG A 174 26.94 12.89 17.25
C ARG A 174 27.70 11.59 17.01
N ARG A 175 29.03 11.67 16.93
CA ARG A 175 29.90 10.52 17.12
C ARG A 175 29.66 10.07 18.55
N SER A 176 28.67 9.21 18.76
CA SER A 176 28.63 8.40 19.98
C SER A 176 29.74 7.36 19.83
N THR A 177 30.96 7.78 20.13
CA THR A 177 32.04 6.83 20.41
C THR A 177 31.63 6.15 21.70
N LEU A 178 31.15 4.91 21.63
CA LEU A 178 31.01 4.07 22.80
C LEU A 178 32.41 3.88 23.38
N VAL A 179 32.67 4.50 24.53
CA VAL A 179 33.87 4.21 25.31
C VAL A 179 33.58 2.93 26.07
N VAL A 180 34.22 1.84 25.65
CA VAL A 180 34.20 0.58 26.38
C VAL A 180 35.14 0.76 27.57
N GLY A 181 34.59 0.80 28.78
CA GLY A 181 35.39 0.75 30.01
C GLY A 181 36.08 -0.62 30.15
N PRO A 182 37.11 -0.75 30.99
CA PRO A 182 37.87 -1.99 31.18
C PRO A 182 37.00 -3.21 31.57
N ASP A 183 35.79 -2.98 32.07
CA ASP A 183 34.85 -4.03 32.51
C ASP A 183 33.74 -4.37 31.48
N GLN A 184 33.89 -3.97 30.21
CA GLN A 184 32.92 -4.23 29.11
C GLN A 184 31.48 -3.72 29.34
N ARG A 185 31.24 -2.81 30.29
CA ARG A 185 29.93 -2.17 30.47
C ARG A 185 29.81 -0.91 29.62
N LEU A 186 28.69 -0.76 28.92
CA LEU A 186 28.34 0.43 28.14
C LEU A 186 27.96 1.56 29.10
N ILE A 187 28.74 2.65 29.13
CA ILE A 187 28.42 3.85 29.90
C ILE A 187 27.84 4.89 28.93
N ALA A 188 26.64 5.40 29.23
CA ALA A 188 26.09 6.53 28.51
C ALA A 188 26.89 7.82 28.84
N PRO A 189 27.22 8.67 27.86
CA PRO A 189 27.90 9.92 28.15
C PRO A 189 26.95 10.86 28.91
N MET A 190 27.45 11.47 30.01
CA MET A 190 26.80 12.63 30.64
C MET A 190 26.88 13.85 29.74
#